data_AF-A0A3B1B4L0-F1
#
_entry.id   AF-A0A3B1B4L0-F1
#
_cell.length_a   1.000
_cell.length_b   1.000
_cell.length_c   1.000
_cell.angle_alpha   90.00
_cell.angle_beta   90.00
_cell.angle_gamma   90.00
#
_symmetry.space_group_name_H-M   'P 1'
#
loop_
_entity.id
_entity.type
_entity.pdbx_description
1 polymer ?
#
loop_
_entity_poly.entity_id
_entity_poly.type
_entity_poly.pdbx_seq_one_letter_code
_entity_poly.pdbx_strand_id
1 'polypeptide(L)'
;MSKAVEALSARIQARFSDHVVTHIAFDELTVEVPAKQLLSVGLALRDEEAFSFEELLDVCGVDLLTYGEAEWDTVSASCSGFSRAVG
;
A
#
# COMPACT_ATOMS: atom_id res chain seq x y z
N MET A 1 -16.03 11.12 -6.96
CA MET A 1 -15.38 9.86 -7.36
C MET A 1 -15.62 9.62 -8.83
N SER A 2 -14.54 9.41 -9.57
CA SER A 2 -14.56 9.13 -11.00
C SER A 2 -14.99 7.68 -11.29
N LYS A 3 -16.03 7.52 -12.13
CA LYS A 3 -16.48 6.19 -12.62
C LYS A 3 -15.38 5.39 -13.33
N ALA A 4 -14.42 6.07 -13.95
CA ALA A 4 -13.32 5.42 -14.65
C ALA A 4 -12.36 4.72 -13.67
N VAL A 5 -12.09 5.36 -12.53
CA VAL A 5 -11.20 4.84 -11.48
C VAL A 5 -11.86 3.66 -10.77
N GLU A 6 -13.17 3.76 -10.49
CA GLU A 6 -13.96 2.64 -9.95
C GLU A 6 -13.95 1.44 -10.90
N ALA A 7 -14.14 1.66 -12.21
CA ALA A 7 -14.09 0.59 -13.20
C ALA A 7 -12.69 -0.04 -13.30
N LEU A 8 -11.61 0.75 -13.19
CA LEU A 8 -10.25 0.22 -13.16
C LEU A 8 -9.99 -0.62 -11.90
N SER A 9 -10.41 -0.13 -10.73
CA SER A 9 -10.31 -0.87 -9.48
C SER A 9 -11.03 -2.22 -9.56
N ALA A 10 -12.25 -2.25 -10.11
CA ALA A 10 -12.98 -3.49 -10.34
C ALA A 10 -12.26 -4.47 -11.28
N ARG A 11 -11.63 -3.97 -12.36
CA ARG A 11 -10.82 -4.82 -13.27
C ARG A 11 -9.59 -5.41 -12.56
N ILE A 12 -8.89 -4.61 -11.76
CA ILE A 12 -7.72 -5.06 -10.99
C ILE A 12 -8.14 -6.12 -9.95
N GLN A 13 -9.20 -5.87 -9.19
CA GLN A 13 -9.73 -6.85 -8.23
C GLN A 13 -10.17 -8.14 -8.93
N ALA A 14 -10.83 -8.07 -10.09
CA ALA A 14 -11.23 -9.25 -10.84
C ALA A 14 -10.03 -10.06 -11.34
N ARG A 15 -8.94 -9.40 -11.77
CA ARG A 15 -7.76 -10.06 -12.34
C ARG A 15 -6.80 -10.63 -11.29
N PHE A 16 -6.66 -9.95 -10.16
CA PHE A 16 -5.64 -10.27 -9.15
C PHE A 16 -6.23 -10.74 -7.82
N SER A 17 -7.56 -10.63 -7.63
CA SER A 17 -8.32 -11.19 -6.49
C SER A 17 -7.62 -10.98 -5.14
N ASP A 18 -7.48 -12.03 -4.32
CA ASP A 18 -6.92 -12.01 -2.97
C ASP A 18 -5.43 -11.66 -2.89
N HIS A 19 -4.77 -11.39 -4.01
CA HIS A 19 -3.35 -11.07 -4.05
C HIS A 19 -3.06 -9.58 -3.91
N VAL A 20 -4.06 -8.70 -4.04
CA VAL A 20 -3.85 -7.24 -4.00
C VAL A 20 -4.90 -6.56 -3.15
N VAL A 21 -4.51 -5.46 -2.51
CA VAL A 21 -5.44 -4.55 -1.83
C VAL A 21 -5.55 -3.27 -2.66
N THR A 22 -6.76 -2.78 -2.88
CA THR A 22 -6.99 -1.56 -3.65
C THR A 22 -7.62 -0.48 -2.77
N HIS A 23 -7.13 0.75 -2.90
CA HIS A 23 -7.68 1.91 -2.22
C HIS A 23 -7.86 3.06 -3.21
N ILE A 24 -8.98 3.78 -3.13
CA ILE A 24 -9.22 4.96 -3.96
C ILE A 24 -9.28 6.20 -3.06
N ALA A 25 -8.42 7.16 -3.35
CA ALA A 25 -8.47 8.50 -2.75
C ALA A 25 -8.05 9.53 -3.78
N PHE A 26 -8.63 10.74 -3.70
CA PHE A 26 -8.29 11.86 -4.58
C PHE A 26 -8.40 11.55 -6.09
N ASP A 27 -9.36 10.69 -6.49
CA ASP A 27 -9.52 10.18 -7.86
C ASP A 27 -8.29 9.41 -8.40
N GLU A 28 -7.47 8.85 -7.50
CA GLU A 28 -6.35 7.97 -7.80
C GLU A 28 -6.61 6.56 -7.22
N LEU A 29 -6.11 5.54 -7.93
CA LEU A 29 -6.16 4.15 -7.49
C LEU A 29 -4.78 3.72 -7.01
N THR A 30 -4.70 3.36 -5.73
CA THR A 30 -3.53 2.69 -5.14
C THR A 30 -3.76 1.18 -5.14
N VAL A 31 -2.77 0.42 -5.60
CA VAL A 31 -2.77 -1.05 -5.57
C VAL A 31 -1.57 -1.52 -4.77
N GLU A 32 -1.83 -2.09 -3.60
CA GLU A 32 -0.81 -2.72 -2.77
C GLU A 32 -0.60 -4.15 -3.22
N VAL A 33 0.66 -4.50 -3.50
CA VAL A 33 1.05 -5.79 -4.07
C VAL A 33 2.12 -6.44 -3.19
N PRO A 34 2.04 -7.74 -2.88
CA PRO A 34 3.11 -8.46 -2.22
C PRO A 34 4.41 -8.34 -3.00
N ALA A 35 5.53 -8.08 -2.32
CA ALA A 35 6.83 -7.86 -2.98
C ALA A 35 7.22 -8.97 -3.97
N LYS A 36 6.88 -10.23 -3.67
CA LYS A 36 7.14 -11.40 -4.53
C LYS A 36 6.36 -11.39 -5.85
N GLN A 37 5.26 -10.63 -5.94
CA GLN A 37 4.37 -10.57 -7.09
C GLN A 37 4.51 -9.28 -7.90
N LEU A 38 5.38 -8.35 -7.48
CA LEU A 38 5.53 -7.05 -8.14
C LEU A 38 5.77 -7.19 -9.64
N LEU A 39 6.72 -8.04 -10.04
CA LEU A 39 7.03 -8.25 -11.46
C LEU A 39 5.87 -8.91 -12.22
N SER A 40 5.21 -9.92 -11.64
CA SER A 40 4.10 -10.60 -12.33
C SER A 40 2.90 -9.67 -12.51
N VAL A 41 2.59 -8.84 -11.52
CA VAL A 41 1.52 -7.85 -11.63
C VAL A 41 1.90 -6.76 -12.62
N GLY A 42 3.13 -6.22 -12.56
CA GLY A 42 3.61 -5.23 -13.50
C GLY A 42 3.59 -5.70 -14.96
N LEU A 43 3.98 -6.96 -15.22
CA LEU A 43 3.91 -7.56 -16.56
C LEU A 43 2.46 -7.67 -17.04
N ALA A 44 1.54 -8.14 -16.20
CA ALA A 44 0.12 -8.24 -16.56
C ALA A 44 -0.50 -6.85 -16.84
N LEU A 45 -0.17 -5.85 -16.03
CA LEU A 45 -0.63 -4.47 -16.23
C LEU A 45 -0.09 -3.86 -17.54
N ARG A 46 1.13 -4.22 -17.94
CA ARG A 46 1.74 -3.75 -19.19
C ARG A 46 1.20 -4.48 -20.42
N ASP A 47 1.15 -5.81 -20.38
CA ASP A 47 0.99 -6.67 -21.56
C ASP A 47 -0.47 -7.07 -21.83
N GLU A 48 -1.35 -7.09 -20.82
CA GLU A 48 -2.74 -7.48 -21.03
C GLU A 48 -3.55 -6.29 -21.58
N GLU A 49 -4.28 -6.54 -22.69
CA GLU A 49 -5.11 -5.55 -23.40
C GLU A 49 -6.15 -4.85 -22.51
N ALA A 50 -6.54 -5.48 -21.40
CA ALA A 50 -7.48 -4.90 -20.43
C ALA A 50 -6.89 -3.72 -19.63
N PHE A 51 -5.56 -3.53 -19.64
CA PHE A 51 -4.84 -2.50 -18.89
C PHE A 51 -3.93 -1.65 -19.77
N SER A 52 -3.05 -2.29 -20.56
CA SER A 52 -2.13 -1.64 -21.50
C SER A 52 -1.34 -0.46 -20.91
N PHE A 53 -0.81 -0.61 -19.70
CA PHE A 53 0.07 0.38 -19.07
C PHE A 53 1.50 0.25 -19.62
N GLU A 54 1.71 0.78 -20.83
CA GLU A 54 2.97 0.62 -21.59
C GLU A 54 4.12 1.52 -21.09
N GLU A 55 3.80 2.57 -20.33
CA GLU A 55 4.77 3.55 -19.86
C GLU A 55 4.86 3.56 -18.33
N LEU A 56 6.09 3.44 -17.81
CA LEU A 56 6.42 3.62 -16.40
C LEU A 56 6.85 5.06 -16.17
N LEU A 57 6.12 5.79 -15.33
CA LEU A 57 6.40 7.20 -15.06
C LEU A 57 7.52 7.39 -14.02
N ASP A 58 7.43 6.71 -12.88
CA ASP A 58 8.36 6.88 -11.75
C ASP A 58 8.49 5.60 -10.91
N VAL A 59 9.62 5.46 -10.22
CA VAL A 59 9.87 4.45 -9.18
C VAL A 59 10.56 5.13 -8.02
N CYS A 60 9.86 5.20 -6.89
CA CYS A 60 10.37 5.79 -5.66
C CYS A 60 10.35 4.79 -4.50
N GLY A 61 11.23 5.04 -3.52
CA GLY A 61 11.23 4.37 -2.23
C GLY A 61 10.84 5.37 -1.15
N VAL A 62 9.98 4.96 -0.23
CA VAL A 62 9.63 5.74 0.96
C VAL A 62 10.20 5.02 2.16
N ASP A 63 11.06 5.70 2.92
CA ASP A 63 11.57 5.19 4.19
C ASP A 63 10.58 5.52 5.30
N LEU A 64 9.87 4.49 5.76
CA LEU A 64 8.94 4.57 6.87
C LEU A 64 9.66 4.10 8.13
N LEU A 65 10.14 5.06 8.93
CA LEU A 65 11.00 4.80 10.09
C LEU A 65 10.48 3.72 11.05
N THR A 66 9.16 3.65 11.24
CA THR A 66 8.48 2.71 12.16
C THR A 66 7.90 1.49 11.45
N TYR A 67 8.20 1.28 10.17
CA TYR A 67 7.65 0.15 9.41
C TYR A 67 8.14 -1.18 9.97
N GLY A 68 7.21 -2.04 10.38
CA GLY A 68 7.52 -3.31 11.03
C GLY A 68 7.71 -3.20 12.55
N GLU A 69 7.69 -1.98 13.12
CA GLU A 69 7.56 -1.80 14.56
C GLU A 69 6.08 -1.97 14.94
N ALA A 70 5.78 -3.07 15.63
CA ALA A 70 4.50 -3.20 16.31
C ALA A 70 4.53 -2.29 17.54
N GLU A 71 4.01 -1.06 17.44
CA GLU A 71 3.62 -0.29 18.61
C GLU A 71 2.42 -0.98 19.27
N TRP A 72 2.65 -2.12 19.93
CA TRP A 72 1.93 -2.65 21.09
C TRP A 72 2.46 -4.03 21.46
N ASP A 73 3.43 -4.05 22.37
CA ASP A 73 3.24 -4.86 23.58
C ASP A 73 2.92 -3.89 24.73
N THR A 74 1.63 -3.70 24.97
CA THR A 74 1.08 -3.13 26.21
C THR A 74 1.25 -4.11 27.38
N VAL A 75 2.49 -4.47 27.70
CA VAL A 75 2.84 -5.29 28.88
C VAL A 75 4.09 -4.74 29.58
N SER A 76 4.09 -3.46 29.91
CA SER A 76 4.31 -2.98 31.28
C SER A 76 4.38 -1.44 31.27
N ALA A 77 3.25 -0.79 31.52
CA ALA A 77 3.33 0.44 32.28
C ALA A 77 3.75 0.02 33.70
N SER A 78 5.05 -0.09 33.97
CA SER A 78 5.52 -0.12 35.34
C SER A 78 5.11 1.22 35.96
N CYS A 79 4.21 1.16 36.93
CA CYS A 79 3.78 2.30 37.72
C CYS A 79 4.91 2.82 38.61
N SER A 80 6.02 3.30 38.03
CA SER A 80 7.08 3.99 38.75
C SER A 80 7.90 4.88 37.82
N GLY A 81 7.80 6.19 38.00
CA GLY A 81 8.87 7.10 37.56
C GLY A 81 8.47 8.40 36.88
N PHE A 82 7.44 9.12 37.35
CA PHE A 82 7.40 10.57 37.09
C PHE A 82 8.41 11.23 38.04
N SER A 83 9.58 11.62 37.56
CA SER A 83 10.45 12.57 38.26
C SER A 83 10.53 13.84 37.43
N ARG A 84 9.94 14.92 37.95
CA ARG A 84 10.18 16.27 37.44
C ARG A 84 11.57 16.68 37.92
N ALA A 85 12.50 16.87 36.99
CA ALA A 85 13.69 17.65 37.30
C ALA A 85 13.28 19.13 37.38
N VAL A 86 13.28 19.65 38.61
CA VAL A 86 13.41 21.07 38.92
C VAL A 86 14.80 21.22 39.53
N GLY A 87 15.62 22.09 38.94
CA GLY A 87 16.98 22.40 39.36
C GLY A 87 17.73 23.09 38.24
#